data_AF-A0A699V040-F1
#
_entry.id   AF-A0A699V040-F1
#
_cell.length_a   1.000
_cell.length_b   1.000
_cell.length_c   1.000
_cell.angle_alpha   90.00
_cell.angle_beta   90.00
_cell.angle_gamma   90.00
#
_symmetry.space_group_name_H-M   'P 1'
#
loop_
_entity.id
_entity.type
_entity.pdbx_description
1 polymer ?
#
loop_
_entity_poly.entity_id
_entity_poly.type
_entity_poly.pdbx_seq_one_letter_code
_entity_poly.pdbx_strand_id
1 'polypeptide(L)'
;MDWLSYHRAIIDCYKKIVRIPLLNGKILKIQGERPEKDHGSLACIKADEKKLDDICVVRDFPKVFPDDLPGLPPVREIEFCIDLIPGALPVMKSPYRLAPSEMSELSNQLKELQEKGFI
;
A
#
# COMPACT_ATOMS: atom_id res chain seq x y z
N MET A 1 11.47 5.30 -15.87
CA MET A 1 12.89 5.28 -15.44
C MET A 1 13.71 6.12 -16.40
N ASP A 2 13.50 7.42 -16.38
CA ASP A 2 14.12 8.45 -17.24
C ASP A 2 15.12 9.32 -16.47
N TRP A 3 15.01 9.34 -15.14
CA TRP A 3 15.86 10.11 -14.23
C TRP A 3 17.37 9.82 -14.38
N LEU A 4 17.78 8.55 -14.42
CA LEU A 4 19.19 8.17 -14.56
C LEU A 4 19.78 8.67 -15.87
N SER A 5 19.01 8.57 -16.96
CA SER A 5 19.40 9.02 -18.30
C SER A 5 19.50 10.55 -18.34
N TYR A 6 18.52 11.25 -17.76
CA TYR A 6 18.52 12.71 -17.65
C TYR A 6 19.75 13.23 -16.89
N HIS A 7 20.11 12.58 -15.79
CA HIS A 7 21.27 12.94 -14.97
C HIS A 7 22.59 12.30 -15.42
N ARG A 8 22.61 11.56 -16.53
CA ARG A 8 23.78 10.82 -17.02
C ARG A 8 24.44 9.97 -15.92
N ALA A 9 23.62 9.42 -15.05
CA ALA A 9 24.06 8.61 -13.93
C ALA A 9 24.63 7.29 -14.45
N ILE A 10 25.80 6.89 -13.94
CA ILE A 10 26.47 5.64 -14.28
C ILE A 10 26.38 4.71 -13.07
N ILE A 11 25.79 3.54 -13.27
CA ILE A 11 25.74 2.48 -12.26
C ILE A 11 26.87 1.50 -12.56
N ASP A 12 27.88 1.47 -11.70
CA ASP A 12 28.91 0.42 -11.68
C ASP A 12 28.43 -0.68 -10.74
N CYS A 13 27.74 -1.68 -11.31
CA CYS A 13 27.17 -2.79 -10.54
C CYS A 13 28.25 -3.64 -9.86
N TYR A 14 29.40 -3.81 -10.50
CA TYR A 14 30.50 -4.61 -9.95
C TYR A 14 31.07 -3.96 -8.69
N LYS A 15 31.32 -2.65 -8.74
CA LYS A 15 31.84 -1.89 -7.59
C LYS A 15 30.75 -1.38 -6.66
N LYS A 16 29.48 -1.58 -7.02
CA LYS A 16 28.28 -1.13 -6.29
C LYS A 16 28.28 0.36 -6.05
N ILE A 17 28.57 1.12 -7.11
CA ILE A 17 28.66 2.57 -7.05
C ILE A 17 27.70 3.19 -8.05
N VAL A 18 26.96 4.20 -7.61
CA VAL A 18 26.27 5.12 -8.51
C VAL A 18 27.07 6.41 -8.61
N ARG A 19 27.42 6.80 -9.83
CA ARG A 19 28.13 8.05 -10.15
C ARG A 19 27.17 9.00 -10.84
N ILE A 20 26.99 10.19 -10.29
CA ILE A 20 26.12 11.22 -10.88
C ILE A 20 26.95 12.48 -11.14
N PRO A 21 27.13 12.89 -12.40
CA PRO A 21 27.73 14.17 -12.73
C PRO A 21 26.87 15.33 -12.22
N LEU A 22 27.48 16.23 -11.44
CA LEU A 22 26.85 17.48 -10.99
C LEU A 22 27.18 18.62 -11.95
N LEU A 23 26.34 19.65 -11.96
CA LEU A 23 26.50 20.83 -12.83
C LEU A 23 27.81 21.61 -12.60
N ASN A 24 28.42 21.45 -11.42
CA ASN A 24 29.70 22.06 -11.05
C ASN A 24 30.92 21.23 -11.49
N GLY A 25 30.73 20.20 -12.31
CA GLY A 25 31.79 19.30 -12.78
C GLY A 25 32.27 18.27 -11.75
N LYS A 26 31.74 18.29 -10.52
CA LYS A 26 32.03 17.26 -9.52
C LYS A 26 31.18 16.02 -9.78
N ILE A 27 31.65 14.86 -9.33
CA ILE A 27 30.89 13.60 -9.41
C ILE A 27 30.44 13.22 -8.01
N LEU A 28 29.13 13.10 -7.82
CA LEU A 28 28.58 12.49 -6.62
C LEU A 28 28.74 10.98 -6.72
N LYS A 29 29.40 10.38 -5.73
CA LYS A 29 29.66 8.94 -5.66
C LYS A 29 28.87 8.36 -4.48
N ILE A 30 27.88 7.53 -4.79
CA ILE A 30 27.07 6.83 -3.79
C ILE A 30 27.57 5.38 -3.75
N GLN A 31 28.08 4.93 -2.61
CA GLN A 31 28.53 3.56 -2.40
C GLN A 31 27.40 2.75 -1.78
N GLY A 32 27.02 1.65 -2.42
CA GLY A 32 26.07 0.70 -1.83
C GLY A 32 26.72 -0.10 -0.71
N GLU A 33 26.13 -0.08 0.48
CA GLU A 33 26.51 -0.96 1.59
C GLU A 33 25.99 -2.38 1.32
N ARG A 34 26.80 -3.39 1.66
CA ARG A 34 26.32 -4.78 1.77
C ARG A 34 26.36 -5.16 3.24
N PRO A 35 25.27 -5.60 3.87
CA PRO A 35 25.37 -6.27 5.16
C PRO A 35 26.21 -7.55 4.95
N GLU A 36 27.23 -7.77 5.79
CA GLU A 36 28.15 -8.91 5.71
C GLU A 36 27.51 -10.27 6.06
N LYS A 37 26.18 -10.37 6.08
CA LYS A 37 25.47 -11.61 6.38
C LYS A 37 24.60 -12.01 5.20
N ASP A 38 24.72 -13.28 4.86
CA ASP A 38 23.94 -13.92 3.81
C ASP A 38 22.45 -13.75 4.12
N HIS A 39 21.80 -12.97 3.27
CA HIS A 39 20.40 -12.61 3.39
C HIS A 39 19.79 -12.78 2.01
N GLY A 40 19.40 -14.02 1.69
CA GLY A 40 18.33 -14.32 0.75
C GLY A 40 16.98 -13.80 1.26
N SER A 41 16.95 -12.60 1.79
CA SER A 41 15.78 -11.97 2.38
C SER A 41 15.76 -10.52 1.89
N LEU A 42 14.66 -10.17 1.23
CA LEU A 42 14.22 -8.80 0.96
C LEU A 42 13.88 -8.04 2.27
N ALA A 43 14.59 -8.34 3.36
CA ALA A 43 14.35 -7.86 4.71
C ALA A 43 15.48 -6.91 5.12
N CYS A 44 15.59 -5.79 4.41
CA CYS A 44 16.23 -4.59 4.95
C CYS A 44 15.47 -3.35 4.52
N ILE A 45 14.16 -3.36 4.79
CA ILE A 45 13.64 -2.31 5.64
C ILE A 45 13.57 -2.98 7.01
N LYS A 46 14.55 -2.72 7.88
CA LYS A 46 14.27 -2.87 9.31
C LYS A 46 13.25 -1.79 9.60
N ALA A 47 11.97 -2.10 9.40
CA ALA A 47 10.93 -1.40 10.10
C ALA A 47 11.21 -1.76 11.55
N ASP A 48 11.91 -0.87 12.26
CA ASP A 48 11.61 -0.68 13.67
C ASP A 48 10.08 -0.75 13.74
N GLU A 49 9.51 -1.69 14.50
CA GLU A 49 8.07 -1.82 14.70
C GLU A 49 7.60 -0.58 15.47
N LYS A 50 7.70 0.58 14.82
CA LYS A 50 7.13 1.83 15.26
C LYS A 50 5.65 1.55 15.33
N LYS A 51 5.10 1.68 16.54
CA LYS A 51 3.66 1.61 16.72
C LYS A 51 3.05 2.66 15.79
N LEU A 52 1.84 2.44 15.30
CA LEU A 52 1.18 3.46 14.47
C LEU A 52 1.13 4.82 15.21
N ASP A 53 1.06 4.77 16.54
CA ASP A 53 1.20 5.90 17.47
C ASP A 53 2.54 6.64 17.43
N ASP A 54 3.59 6.10 16.82
CA ASP A 54 4.90 6.77 16.69
C ASP A 54 4.96 7.64 15.41
N ILE A 55 3.98 7.50 14.52
CA ILE A 55 3.87 8.26 13.28
C ILE A 55 3.15 9.58 13.61
N CYS A 56 3.87 10.72 13.53
CA CYS A 56 3.32 12.04 13.85
C CYS A 56 1.94 12.29 13.19
N VAL A 57 1.80 11.95 11.91
CA VAL A 57 0.53 12.14 11.17
C VAL A 57 -0.62 11.31 11.75
N VAL A 58 -0.38 10.08 12.23
CA VAL A 58 -1.45 9.26 12.82
C VAL A 58 -1.89 9.85 14.16
N ARG A 59 -0.91 10.25 14.99
CA ARG A 59 -1.16 10.90 16.29
C ARG A 59 -1.91 12.22 16.17
N ASP A 60 -1.59 13.01 15.15
CA ASP A 60 -2.17 14.33 14.93
C ASP A 60 -3.62 14.22 14.40
N PHE A 61 -3.98 13.07 13.79
CA PHE A 61 -5.29 12.84 13.18
C PHE A 61 -5.98 11.55 13.67
N PRO A 62 -6.24 11.38 14.97
CA PRO A 62 -6.80 10.14 15.53
C PRO A 62 -8.24 9.87 15.04
N LYS A 63 -8.96 10.91 14.63
CA LYS A 63 -10.31 10.77 14.03
C LYS A 63 -10.28 10.24 12.59
N VAL A 64 -9.16 10.43 11.88
CA VAL A 64 -8.98 9.97 10.49
C VAL A 64 -8.43 8.55 10.48
N PHE A 65 -7.66 8.18 11.51
CA PHE A 65 -7.08 6.86 11.68
C PHE A 65 -7.57 6.20 12.98
N PRO A 66 -8.88 5.92 13.13
CA PRO A 66 -9.37 5.16 14.29
C PRO A 66 -8.93 3.69 14.17
N ASP A 67 -8.87 2.99 15.32
CA ASP A 67 -8.56 1.56 15.36
C ASP A 67 -9.61 0.70 14.62
N ASP A 68 -10.85 1.17 14.58
CA ASP A 68 -11.96 0.56 13.84
C ASP A 68 -12.85 1.63 13.19
N LEU A 69 -13.47 1.28 12.07
CA LEU A 69 -14.32 2.21 11.33
C LEU A 69 -15.68 2.37 12.03
N PRO A 70 -16.13 3.60 12.33
CA PRO A 70 -17.35 3.85 13.11
C PRO A 70 -18.66 3.58 12.34
N GLY A 71 -18.58 3.05 11.12
CA GLY A 71 -19.69 2.83 10.21
C GLY A 71 -19.55 3.63 8.91
N LEU A 72 -20.64 3.74 8.16
CA LEU A 72 -20.66 4.48 6.90
C LEU A 72 -20.33 5.96 7.11
N PRO A 73 -19.64 6.61 6.16
CA PRO A 73 -19.45 8.04 6.21
C PRO A 73 -20.82 8.76 6.21
N PRO A 74 -20.91 9.96 6.80
CA PRO A 74 -22.11 10.79 6.71
C PRO A 74 -22.54 10.97 5.25
N VAL A 75 -23.85 11.16 5.05
CA VAL A 75 -24.41 11.48 3.73
C VAL A 75 -23.63 12.66 3.14
N ARG A 76 -22.99 12.41 1.99
CA ARG A 76 -22.26 13.44 1.25
C ARG A 76 -23.25 14.13 0.31
N GLU A 77 -22.98 15.39 -0.03
CA GLU A 77 -23.76 16.13 -1.03
C GLU A 77 -23.68 15.50 -2.43
N ILE A 78 -22.68 14.65 -2.66
CA ILE A 78 -22.48 13.93 -3.92
C ILE A 78 -22.94 12.49 -3.71
N GLU A 79 -23.93 12.07 -4.50
CA GLU A 79 -24.34 10.67 -4.59
C GLU A 79 -23.31 9.87 -5.40
N PHE A 80 -22.95 8.69 -4.90
CA PHE A 80 -22.13 7.75 -5.66
C PHE A 80 -23.04 6.98 -6.62
N CYS A 81 -23.02 7.35 -7.90
CA CYS A 81 -23.75 6.64 -8.95
C CYS A 81 -22.82 5.65 -9.69
N ILE A 82 -23.33 4.47 -10.00
CA ILE A 82 -22.66 3.52 -10.90
C ILE A 82 -23.27 3.67 -12.29
N ASP A 83 -22.59 4.42 -13.16
CA ASP A 83 -23.02 4.60 -14.54
C ASP A 83 -22.78 3.33 -15.34
N LEU A 84 -23.86 2.77 -15.90
CA LEU A 84 -23.78 1.61 -16.77
C LEU A 84 -23.59 2.06 -18.22
N ILE A 85 -22.71 1.37 -18.95
CA ILE A 85 -22.63 1.52 -20.40
C ILE A 85 -23.98 1.08 -21.00
N PRO A 86 -24.57 1.84 -21.94
CA PRO A 86 -25.82 1.46 -22.59
C PRO A 86 -25.76 0.02 -23.14
N GLY A 87 -26.74 -0.79 -22.78
CA GLY A 87 -26.81 -2.21 -23.16
C GLY A 87 -26.06 -3.18 -22.23
N ALA A 88 -25.43 -2.70 -21.15
CA ALA A 88 -24.88 -3.57 -20.12
C ALA A 88 -26.00 -4.36 -19.41
N LEU A 89 -25.82 -5.68 -19.33
CA LEU A 89 -26.74 -6.57 -18.63
C LEU A 89 -26.23 -6.84 -17.20
N PRO A 90 -27.13 -7.04 -16.22
CA PRO A 90 -26.73 -7.47 -14.88
C PRO A 90 -25.95 -8.78 -14.92
N VAL A 91 -24.86 -8.85 -14.15
CA VAL A 91 -24.10 -10.10 -14.00
C VAL A 91 -24.77 -10.96 -12.94
N MET A 92 -25.15 -12.17 -13.31
CA MET A 92 -25.66 -13.19 -12.40
C MET A 92 -24.73 -14.40 -12.41
N LYS A 93 -24.11 -14.71 -11.27
CA LYS A 93 -23.23 -15.86 -11.08
C LYS A 93 -23.63 -16.59 -9.81
N SER A 94 -23.59 -17.93 -9.85
CA SER A 94 -23.79 -18.74 -8.66
C SER A 94 -22.65 -18.52 -7.65
N PRO A 95 -22.92 -18.49 -6.33
CA PRO A 95 -21.87 -18.48 -5.33
C PRO A 95 -20.93 -19.68 -5.47
N TYR A 96 -19.67 -19.49 -5.10
CA TYR A 96 -18.70 -20.59 -5.04
C TYR A 96 -19.01 -21.51 -3.85
N ARG A 97 -18.60 -22.78 -3.96
CA ARG A 97 -18.67 -23.71 -2.85
C ARG A 97 -17.54 -23.40 -1.87
N LEU A 98 -17.89 -23.24 -0.61
CA LEU A 98 -16.97 -22.97 0.49
C LEU A 98 -16.99 -24.15 1.47
N ALA A 99 -15.84 -24.44 2.10
CA ALA A 99 -15.77 -25.41 3.19
C ALA A 99 -16.54 -24.89 4.42
N PRO A 100 -16.97 -25.76 5.35
CA PRO A 100 -17.71 -25.31 6.54
C PRO A 100 -17.00 -24.24 7.38
N SER A 101 -15.66 -24.29 7.49
CA SER A 101 -14.86 -23.29 8.20
C SER A 101 -14.88 -21.93 7.51
N GLU A 102 -14.78 -21.90 6.18
CA GLU A 102 -14.83 -20.68 5.38
C GLU A 102 -16.24 -20.06 5.40
N MET A 103 -17.29 -20.89 5.36
CA MET A 103 -18.67 -20.44 5.52
C MET A 103 -18.92 -19.79 6.88
N SER A 104 -18.37 -20.37 7.95
CA SER A 104 -18.48 -19.80 9.30
C SER A 104 -17.78 -18.45 9.40
N GLU A 105 -16.57 -18.34 8.83
CA GLU A 105 -15.81 -17.08 8.82
C GLU A 105 -16.54 -16.01 8.02
N LEU A 106 -17.01 -16.33 6.81
CA LEU A 106 -17.78 -15.42 5.99
C LEU A 106 -19.05 -14.94 6.71
N SER A 107 -19.77 -15.85 7.37
CA SER A 107 -20.96 -15.50 8.14
C SER A 107 -20.66 -14.52 9.29
N ASN A 108 -19.52 -14.70 9.97
CA ASN A 108 -19.10 -13.80 11.05
C ASN A 108 -18.79 -12.41 10.51
N GLN A 109 -18.04 -12.33 9.41
CA GLN A 109 -17.70 -11.07 8.76
C GLN A 109 -18.93 -10.33 8.24
N LEU A 110 -19.88 -11.04 7.62
CA LEU A 110 -21.14 -10.44 7.16
C LEU A 110 -21.95 -9.87 8.33
N LYS A 111 -22.00 -10.59 9.45
CA LYS A 111 -22.68 -10.11 10.66
C LYS A 111 -22.03 -8.83 11.19
N GLU A 112 -20.70 -8.80 11.29
CA GLU A 112 -19.96 -7.62 11.73
C GLU A 112 -20.22 -6.41 10.82
N LEU A 113 -20.18 -6.60 9.50
CA LEU A 113 -20.45 -5.54 8.52
C LEU A 113 -21.89 -5.01 8.63
N GLN A 114 -22.85 -5.89 8.87
CA GLN A 114 -24.27 -5.51 9.07
C GLN A 114 -24.47 -4.74 10.37
N GLU A 115 -23.84 -5.18 11.47
CA GLU A 115 -23.89 -4.49 12.77
C GLU A 115 -23.25 -3.09 12.69
N LYS A 116 -22.21 -2.92 11.87
CA LYS A 116 -21.59 -1.62 11.57
C LYS A 116 -22.35 -0.79 10.52
N GLY A 117 -23.38 -1.36 9.89
CA GLY A 117 -24.23 -0.69 8.91
C GLY A 117 -23.56 -0.43 7.56
N PHE A 118 -22.54 -1.21 7.20
CA PHE A 118 -21.89 -1.11 5.88
C PHE A 118 -22.67 -1.80 4.76
N ILE A 119 -23.47 -2.82 5.12
CA ILE A 119 -24.29 -3.64 4.21
C ILE A 119 -25.72 -3.82 4.74
#